data_AF-A0A387H4S0-F1
#
_entry.id   AF-A0A387H4S0-F1
#
_cell.length_a   1.000
_cell.length_b   1.000
_cell.length_c   1.000
_cell.angle_alpha   90.00
_cell.angle_beta   90.00
_cell.angle_gamma   90.00
#
_symmetry.space_group_name_H-M   'P 1'
#
loop_
_entity.id
_entity.type
_entity.pdbx_description
1 polymer ?
#
loop_
_entity_poly.entity_id
_entity_poly.type
_entity_poly.pdbx_seq_one_letter_code
_entity_poly.pdbx_strand_id
1 'polypeptide(L)'
;MSKTLSNLFVVVGGVGVVGSVFWWYSFYTQVSEFLGARGSLPSECIYTLGGACGMVSNAANTFGATAYDPKAFWLSIGILAVGVILRLIPDGNKDHLGYQQRPKHKDPSL
;
A
#
# COMPACT_ATOMS: atom_id res chain seq x y z
N MET A 1 -1.62 -20.97 5.48
CA MET A 1 -1.93 -19.53 5.62
C MET A 1 -3.29 -19.17 4.97
N SER A 2 -4.17 -18.37 5.60
CA SER A 2 -5.51 -18.08 5.04
C SER A 2 -5.42 -17.12 3.84
N LYS A 3 -6.06 -17.48 2.71
CA LYS A 3 -6.12 -16.66 1.49
C LYS A 3 -6.68 -15.25 1.77
N THR A 4 -7.51 -15.14 2.80
CA THR A 4 -8.09 -13.90 3.30
C THR A 4 -7.04 -12.90 3.76
N LEU A 5 -5.98 -13.36 4.44
CA LEU A 5 -4.94 -12.47 4.97
C LEU A 5 -4.15 -11.83 3.82
N SER A 6 -3.65 -12.64 2.88
CA SER A 6 -2.94 -12.14 1.70
C SER A 6 -3.80 -11.18 0.87
N ASN A 7 -5.09 -11.50 0.66
CA ASN A 7 -6.00 -10.61 -0.06
C ASN A 7 -6.19 -9.27 0.66
N LEU A 8 -6.28 -9.28 2.00
CA LEU A 8 -6.35 -8.07 2.80
C LEU A 8 -5.09 -7.20 2.61
N PHE A 9 -3.89 -7.79 2.72
CA PHE A 9 -2.63 -7.06 2.53
C PHE A 9 -2.51 -6.44 1.13
N VAL A 10 -2.92 -7.17 0.09
CA VAL A 10 -2.92 -6.65 -1.29
C VAL A 10 -3.90 -5.48 -1.45
N VAL A 11 -5.12 -5.61 -0.92
CA VAL A 11 -6.13 -4.54 -1.00
C VAL A 11 -5.70 -3.32 -0.20
N VAL A 12 -5.28 -3.49 1.04
CA VAL A 12 -4.83 -2.40 1.92
C VAL A 12 -3.60 -1.70 1.33
N GLY A 13 -2.62 -2.47 0.86
CA GLY A 13 -1.45 -1.92 0.17
C GLY A 13 -1.83 -1.13 -1.09
N GLY A 14 -2.76 -1.66 -1.89
CA GLY A 14 -3.22 -1.00 -3.12
C GLY A 14 -3.93 0.33 -2.84
N VAL A 15 -4.85 0.35 -1.87
CA VAL A 15 -5.53 1.57 -1.43
C VAL A 15 -4.53 2.58 -0.86
N GLY A 16 -3.54 2.10 -0.08
CA GLY A 16 -2.48 2.95 0.47
C GLY A 16 -1.64 3.64 -0.60
N VAL A 17 -1.27 2.91 -1.67
CA VAL A 17 -0.53 3.49 -2.80
C VAL A 17 -1.34 4.59 -3.49
N VAL A 18 -2.62 4.33 -3.79
CA VAL A 18 -3.51 5.32 -4.42
C VAL A 18 -3.68 6.55 -3.53
N GLY A 19 -3.90 6.35 -2.23
CA GLY A 19 -4.00 7.44 -1.26
C GLY A 19 -2.72 8.27 -1.18
N SER A 20 -1.54 7.64 -1.24
CA SER A 20 -0.26 8.33 -1.24
C SER A 20 -0.06 9.17 -2.50
N VAL A 21 -0.40 8.65 -3.68
CA VAL A 21 -0.33 9.40 -4.94
C VAL A 21 -1.30 10.60 -4.93
N PHE A 22 -2.51 10.40 -4.40
CA PHE A 22 -3.48 11.49 -4.27
C PHE A 22 -3.00 12.59 -3.31
N TRP A 23 -2.40 12.21 -2.17
CA TRP A 23 -1.83 13.18 -1.23
C TRP A 23 -0.65 13.94 -1.86
N TRP A 24 0.26 13.26 -2.56
CA TRP A 24 1.33 13.90 -3.31
C TRP A 24 0.78 14.93 -4.31
N TYR A 25 -0.22 14.54 -5.10
CA TYR A 25 -0.83 15.39 -6.11
C TYR A 25 -1.46 16.64 -5.46
N SER A 26 -2.26 16.46 -4.42
CA SER A 26 -2.91 17.56 -3.70
C SER A 26 -1.91 18.53 -3.04
N PHE A 27 -0.79 18.02 -2.52
CA PHE A 27 0.25 18.86 -1.93
C PHE A 27 1.00 19.69 -2.98
N TYR A 28 1.52 19.04 -4.03
CA TYR A 28 2.34 19.73 -5.03
C TYR A 28 1.53 20.65 -5.95
N THR A 29 0.23 20.39 -6.16
CA THR A 29 -0.66 21.32 -6.87
C THR A 29 -0.78 22.64 -6.10
N GLN A 30 -1.07 22.58 -4.79
CA GLN A 30 -1.08 23.77 -3.95
C GLN A 30 0.27 24.50 -3.97
N VAL A 31 1.38 23.78 -3.80
CA VAL A 31 2.73 24.39 -3.86
C VAL A 31 2.99 25.07 -5.22
N SER A 32 2.56 24.46 -6.32
CA SER A 32 2.73 25.05 -7.65
C SER A 32 1.91 26.32 -7.84
N GLU A 33 0.69 26.36 -7.30
CA GLU A 33 -0.17 27.55 -7.30
C GLU A 33 0.44 28.68 -6.45
N PHE A 34 0.95 28.36 -5.26
CA PHE A 34 1.61 29.34 -4.39
C PHE A 34 2.89 29.92 -5.00
N LEU A 35 3.68 29.10 -5.67
CA LEU A 35 4.93 29.53 -6.31
C LEU A 35 4.72 30.15 -7.70
N GLY A 36 3.48 30.15 -8.22
CA GLY A 36 3.19 30.57 -9.59
C GLY A 36 3.88 29.72 -10.65
N ALA A 37 4.28 28.49 -10.30
CA ALA A 37 5.01 27.59 -11.17
C ALA A 37 4.04 27.00 -12.22
N ARG A 38 4.28 27.31 -13.49
CA ARG A 38 3.54 26.72 -14.62
C ARG A 38 4.37 25.59 -15.20
N GLY A 39 4.15 24.37 -14.72
CA GLY A 39 4.89 23.19 -15.15
C GLY A 39 4.29 21.89 -14.61
N SER A 40 4.87 20.76 -15.03
CA SER A 40 4.51 19.45 -14.51
C SER A 40 4.89 19.33 -13.03
N LEU A 41 4.05 18.64 -12.27
CA LEU A 41 4.32 18.30 -10.87
C LEU A 41 5.56 17.38 -10.80
N PRO A 42 6.44 17.54 -9.79
CA PRO A 42 7.69 16.79 -9.72
C PRO A 42 7.43 15.33 -9.32
N SER A 43 7.28 14.45 -10.31
CA SER A 43 6.90 13.04 -10.11
C SER A 43 7.95 12.25 -9.31
N GLU A 44 9.21 12.65 -9.39
CA GLU A 44 10.30 12.09 -8.57
C GLU A 44 10.07 12.26 -7.06
N CYS A 45 9.31 13.29 -6.67
CA CYS A 45 9.02 13.55 -5.26
C CYS A 45 8.02 12.59 -4.64
N ILE A 46 7.38 11.70 -5.41
CA ILE A 46 6.52 10.63 -4.89
C ILE A 46 7.34 9.63 -4.07
N TYR A 47 8.51 9.23 -4.59
CA TYR A 47 9.31 8.15 -4.00
C TYR A 47 10.65 8.62 -3.43
N THR A 48 11.08 9.86 -3.73
CA THR A 48 12.37 10.39 -3.28
C THR A 48 12.27 10.97 -1.87
N LEU A 49 13.05 10.42 -0.94
CA LEU A 49 13.08 10.84 0.48
C LEU A 49 13.94 12.09 0.75
N GLY A 50 14.65 12.63 -0.25
CA GLY A 50 15.64 13.70 -0.07
C GLY A 50 15.71 14.71 -1.21
N GLY A 51 16.77 15.53 -1.24
CA GLY A 51 16.99 16.55 -2.27
C GLY A 51 15.97 17.69 -2.22
N ALA A 52 15.63 18.24 -3.39
CA ALA A 52 14.67 19.33 -3.53
C ALA A 52 13.28 18.97 -2.95
N CYS A 53 12.84 17.73 -3.13
CA CYS A 53 11.57 17.23 -2.58
C CYS A 53 11.55 17.27 -1.04
N GLY A 54 12.65 16.83 -0.40
CA GLY A 54 12.79 16.88 1.05
C GLY A 54 12.84 18.30 1.60
N MET A 55 13.47 19.23 0.86
CA MET A 55 13.50 20.65 1.23
C MET A 55 12.10 21.30 1.20
N VAL A 56 11.33 21.05 0.14
CA VAL A 56 9.95 21.58 0.02
C VAL A 56 9.06 21.02 1.12
N SER A 57 9.12 19.71 1.39
CA SER A 57 8.35 19.10 2.46
C SER A 57 8.74 19.64 3.85
N ASN A 58 10.03 19.79 4.14
CA ASN A 58 10.47 20.37 5.42
C ASN A 58 10.05 21.83 5.58
N ALA A 59 10.15 22.63 4.52
CA ALA A 59 9.70 24.01 4.53
C ALA A 59 8.20 24.08 4.84
N ALA A 60 7.37 23.34 4.11
CA ALA A 60 5.92 23.30 4.33
C ALA A 60 5.55 22.85 5.75
N ASN A 61 6.22 21.84 6.29
CA ASN A 61 5.99 21.37 7.66
C ASN A 61 6.35 22.44 8.71
N THR A 62 7.38 23.25 8.44
CA THR A 62 7.78 24.37 9.30
C THR A 62 6.75 25.51 9.30
N PHE A 63 6.02 25.68 8.18
CA PHE A 63 4.91 26.64 8.07
C PHE A 63 3.57 26.07 8.55
N GLY A 64 3.56 24.89 9.19
CA GLY A 64 2.35 24.27 9.77
C GLY A 64 1.44 23.60 8.75
N ALA A 65 1.88 23.43 7.49
CA ALA A 65 1.16 22.67 6.49
C ALA A 65 1.51 21.18 6.58
N THR A 66 0.54 20.30 6.33
CA THR A 66 0.75 18.85 6.26
C THR A 66 1.52 18.47 5.00
N ALA A 67 2.85 18.54 5.10
CA ALA A 67 3.74 18.21 4.01
C ALA A 67 3.61 16.75 3.59
N TYR A 68 3.68 16.50 2.28
CA TYR A 68 3.76 15.15 1.75
C TYR A 68 5.02 14.44 2.27
N ASP A 69 4.85 13.24 2.85
CA ASP A 69 5.96 12.36 3.27
C ASP A 69 6.04 11.12 2.35
N PRO A 70 7.14 10.97 1.58
CA PRO A 70 7.40 9.80 0.72
C PRO A 70 7.39 8.45 1.47
N LYS A 71 7.58 8.45 2.79
CA LYS A 71 7.51 7.23 3.61
C LYS A 71 6.14 6.56 3.52
N ALA A 72 5.06 7.33 3.36
CA ALA A 72 3.71 6.78 3.21
C ALA A 72 3.60 5.92 1.93
N PHE A 73 4.25 6.33 0.85
CA PHE A 73 4.33 5.56 -0.39
C PHE A 73 5.10 4.26 -0.15
N TRP A 74 6.29 4.35 0.43
CA TRP A 74 7.14 3.19 0.70
C TRP A 74 6.51 2.17 1.66
N LEU A 75 5.81 2.63 2.70
CA LEU A 75 5.07 1.75 3.59
C LEU A 75 3.96 1.00 2.85
N SER A 76 3.22 1.69 1.99
CA SER A 76 2.14 1.09 1.20
C SER A 76 2.67 0.06 0.20
N ILE A 77 3.79 0.36 -0.46
CA ILE A 77 4.51 -0.57 -1.33
C ILE A 77 5.02 -1.78 -0.55
N GLY A 78 5.56 -1.59 0.65
CA GLY A 78 6.02 -2.68 1.52
C GLY A 78 4.89 -3.64 1.90
N ILE A 79 3.73 -3.09 2.30
CA ILE A 79 2.53 -3.87 2.63
C ILE A 79 2.04 -4.65 1.41
N LEU A 80 1.98 -4.00 0.24
CA LEU A 80 1.57 -4.62 -1.01
C LEU A 80 2.54 -5.74 -1.41
N ALA A 81 3.85 -5.50 -1.32
CA ALA A 81 4.89 -6.48 -1.64
C ALA A 81 4.78 -7.71 -0.75
N VAL A 82 4.59 -7.54 0.57
CA VAL A 82 4.34 -8.66 1.49
C VAL A 82 3.08 -9.42 1.09
N GLY A 83 1.98 -8.73 0.79
CA GLY A 83 0.74 -9.35 0.34
C GLY A 83 0.91 -10.19 -0.94
N VAL A 84 1.67 -9.69 -1.91
CA VAL A 84 2.00 -10.38 -3.17
C VAL A 84 2.92 -11.56 -2.93
N ILE A 85 3.99 -11.41 -2.15
CA ILE A 85 4.92 -12.50 -1.82
C ILE A 85 4.16 -13.64 -1.13
N LEU A 86 3.32 -13.32 -0.15
CA LEU A 86 2.47 -14.31 0.53
C LEU A 86 1.47 -15.01 -0.40
N ARG A 87 1.08 -14.37 -1.50
CA ARG A 87 0.20 -14.97 -2.51
C ARG A 87 0.96 -15.91 -3.44
N LEU A 88 2.21 -15.56 -3.76
CA LEU A 88 3.07 -16.30 -4.69
C LEU A 88 3.72 -17.51 -4.03
N ILE A 89 3.99 -17.48 -2.73
CA ILE A 89 4.47 -18.65 -1.98
C ILE A 89 3.33 -19.67 -1.93
N PRO A 90 3.41 -20.78 -2.68
CA PRO A 90 2.46 -21.86 -2.54
C PRO A 90 2.75 -22.48 -1.18
N ASP A 91 1.77 -22.46 -0.26
CA ASP A 91 1.83 -23.31 0.92
C ASP A 91 1.90 -24.78 0.42
N GLY A 92 3.09 -25.33 0.24
CA GLY A 92 3.32 -26.76 -0.05
C GLY A 92 2.97 -27.68 1.14
N ASN A 93 2.17 -27.19 2.09
CA ASN A 93 1.80 -27.87 3.32
C ASN A 93 0.32 -27.61 3.67
N LYS A 94 -0.57 -27.75 2.69
CA LYS A 94 -2.03 -27.67 2.87
C LYS A 94 -2.76 -28.98 2.58
N ASP A 95 -2.04 -30.09 2.45
CA ASP A 95 -2.66 -31.39 2.14
C ASP A 95 -3.25 -32.08 3.39
N HIS A 96 -2.96 -31.59 4.61
CA HIS A 96 -3.43 -32.25 5.83
C HIS A 96 -4.71 -31.67 6.47
N LEU A 97 -5.23 -30.55 5.98
CA LEU A 97 -6.50 -29.98 6.50
C LEU A 97 -7.73 -30.26 5.62
N GLY A 98 -7.54 -30.93 4.47
CA GLY A 98 -8.63 -31.35 3.59
C GLY A 98 -9.36 -32.63 4.04
N TYR A 99 -8.88 -33.33 5.07
CA TYR A 99 -9.46 -34.62 5.48
C TYR A 99 -10.61 -34.53 6.50
N GLN A 100 -10.91 -33.34 7.04
CA GLN A 100 -11.91 -33.17 8.11
C GLN A 100 -13.30 -32.70 7.63
N GLN A 101 -13.61 -32.81 6.33
CA GLN A 101 -14.97 -32.58 5.84
C GLN A 101 -15.48 -33.69 4.92
N ARG A 102 -15.60 -34.90 5.47
CA ARG A 102 -16.63 -35.85 5.03
C ARG A 102 -17.50 -36.14 6.26
N PRO A 103 -18.70 -35.54 6.40
CA PRO A 103 -19.66 -36.04 7.38
C PRO A 103 -19.88 -37.52 7.04
N LYS A 104 -19.59 -38.42 7.99
CA LYS A 104 -19.96 -39.83 7.86
C LYS A 104 -21.47 -39.89 7.69
N HIS A 105 -21.90 -40.15 6.47
CA HIS A 105 -23.26 -40.55 6.17
C HIS A 105 -23.55 -41.79 7.03
N LYS A 106 -24.54 -41.66 7.91
CA LYS A 106 -24.94 -42.68 8.86
C LYS A 106 -25.72 -43.73 8.08
N ASP A 107 -25.16 -44.92 7.90
CA ASP A 107 -25.91 -46.05 7.34
C ASP A 107 -27.10 -46.37 8.26
N PRO A 108 -28.35 -46.36 7.77
CA PRO A 108 -29.44 -47.01 8.46
C PRO A 108 -29.33 -48.51 8.20
N SER A 109 -28.96 -49.22 9.26
CA SER A 109 -29.15 -50.66 9.43
C SER A 109 -30.57 -51.09 9.05
N LEU A 110 -30.70 -52.01 8.09
CA LEU A 110 -31.77 -53.00 8.01
C LEU A 110 -31.36 -54.19 7.14
#